data_AF-A0A6L6ETK0-F1
#
_entry.id   AF-A0A6L6ETK0-F1
#
_cell.length_a   1.000
_cell.length_b   1.000
_cell.length_c   1.000
_cell.angle_alpha   90.00
_cell.angle_beta   90.00
_cell.angle_gamma   90.00
#
_symmetry.space_group_name_H-M   'P 1'
#
loop_
_entity.id
_entity.type
_entity.pdbx_description
1 polymer ?
#
loop_
_entity_poly.entity_id
_entity_poly.type
_entity_poly.pdbx_seq_one_letter_code
_entity_poly.pdbx_strand_id
1 'polypeptide(L)' 'MSRVAIFIDYQNVYRRARDVFAAPNSRSVEGQIDPVKLAHLLVERGRAIDSMRELSAVSVFRGVPSKKHAPVGFA' A
#
# COMPACT_ATOMS: atom_id res chain seq x y z
N MET A 1 17.30 11.26 14.50
CA MET A 1 15.91 10.81 14.26
C MET A 1 15.62 10.97 12.79
N SER A 2 15.49 9.87 12.06
CA SER A 2 15.16 9.90 10.63
C SER A 2 13.67 9.93 10.40
N ARG A 3 13.26 10.79 9.47
CA ARG A 3 11.89 10.87 8.99
C ARG A 3 11.74 9.98 7.77
N VAL A 4 10.77 9.07 7.81
CA VAL A 4 10.53 8.08 6.77
C VAL A 4 9.22 8.43 6.06
N ALA A 5 9.31 8.70 4.76
CA ALA A 5 8.16 8.79 3.88
C ALA A 5 8.00 7.49 3.09
N ILE A 6 6.78 6.97 3.01
CA ILE A 6 6.47 5.71 2.33
C ILE A 6 5.55 5.97 1.15
N PHE A 7 5.97 5.47 -0.01
CA PHE A 7 5.23 5.58 -1.27
C PHE A 7 4.78 4.18 -1.68
N ILE A 8 3.48 3.98 -1.84
CA ILE A 8 2.87 2.67 -2.13
C ILE A 8 2.25 2.73 -3.51
N ASP A 9 2.77 1.95 -4.45
CA ASP A 9 2.06 1.61 -5.69
C ASP A 9 1.01 0.55 -5.37
N TYR A 10 -0.21 1.03 -5.13
CA TYR A 10 -1.30 0.19 -4.66
C TYR A 10 -1.77 -0.79 -5.73
N GLN A 11 -1.57 -0.51 -7.02
CA GLN A 11 -1.98 -1.44 -8.07
C GLN A 11 -1.09 -2.67 -8.12
N ASN A 12 0.22 -2.48 -7.96
CA ASN A 12 1.16 -3.59 -7.85
C ASN A 12 1.00 -4.36 -6.53
N VAL A 13 0.86 -3.64 -5.42
CA VAL A 13 0.63 -4.25 -4.10
C VAL A 13 -0.67 -5.05 -4.08
N TYR A 14 -1.77 -4.53 -4.65
CA TYR A 14 -3.06 -5.21 -4.69
C TYR A 14 -2.97 -6.58 -5.35
N ARG A 15 -2.32 -6.68 -6.51
CA ARG A 15 -2.16 -7.95 -7.22
C ARG A 15 -1.34 -8.93 -6.38
N ARG A 16 -0.20 -8.48 -5.85
CA ARG A 16 0.70 -9.36 -5.11
C ARG A 16 0.12 -9.79 -3.77
N ALA A 17 -0.61 -8.92 -3.08
CA ALA A 17 -1.28 -9.24 -1.83
C ALA A 17 -2.33 -10.34 -2.03
N ARG A 18 -3.10 -10.28 -3.13
CA ARG A 18 -4.05 -11.35 -3.50
C ARG A 18 -3.36 -12.69 -3.71
N ASP A 19 -2.25 -12.72 -4.46
CA ASP A 19 -1.53 -13.96 -4.73
C ASP A 19 -1.04 -14.65 -3.45
N VAL A 20 -0.77 -13.89 -2.40
CA VAL A 20 -0.14 -14.39 -1.17
C VAL A 20 -1.17 -14.65 -0.06
N PHE A 21 -2.15 -13.77 0.11
CA PHE A 21 -3.01 -13.77 1.30
C PHE A 21 -4.47 -14.13 1.02
N ALA A 22 -4.90 -14.16 -0.25
CA ALA A 22 -6.29 -14.42 -0.58
C ALA A 22 -6.55 -15.91 -0.85
N ALA A 23 -7.64 -16.43 -0.27
CA ALA A 23 -8.11 -17.78 -0.60
C ALA A 23 -8.72 -17.83 -2.01
N PRO A 24 -8.79 -19.01 -2.66
CA PRO A 24 -9.59 -19.18 -3.88
C PRO A 24 -11.03 -18.67 -3.68
N ASN A 25 -11.60 -18.00 -4.68
CA ASN A 25 -12.95 -17.44 -4.68
C ASN A 25 -13.24 -16.31 -3.67
N SER A 26 -12.23 -15.84 -2.93
CA SER A 26 -12.39 -14.70 -2.02
C SER A 26 -12.70 -13.39 -2.77
N ARG A 27 -13.48 -12.51 -2.13
CA ARG A 27 -13.87 -11.19 -2.66
C ARG A 27 -12.63 -10.35 -2.91
N SER A 28 -12.67 -9.45 -3.89
CA SER A 28 -11.56 -8.56 -4.29
C SER A 28 -10.85 -7.82 -3.14
N VAL A 29 -11.59 -7.50 -2.09
CA VAL A 29 -11.11 -6.79 -0.89
C VAL A 29 -10.42 -7.69 0.14
N GLU A 30 -10.60 -9.01 0.05
CA GLU A 30 -10.01 -9.98 0.96
C GLU A 30 -8.57 -10.31 0.54
N GLY A 31 -7.68 -10.47 1.54
CA GLY A 31 -6.25 -10.66 1.33
C GLY A 31 -5.50 -9.37 0.96
N GLN A 32 -6.12 -8.21 1.12
CA GLN A 32 -5.46 -6.91 0.90
C GLN A 32 -4.69 -6.44 2.13
N ILE A 33 -3.78 -5.51 1.91
CA ILE A 33 -3.03 -4.86 3.00
C ILE A 33 -3.72 -3.56 3.43
N ASP A 34 -3.47 -3.18 4.67
CA ASP A 34 -3.73 -1.83 5.17
C ASP A 34 -2.46 -0.99 4.93
N PRO A 35 -2.52 0.07 4.10
CA PRO A 35 -1.35 0.89 3.77
C PRO A 35 -0.66 1.51 4.99
N VAL A 36 -1.45 1.92 5.98
CA VAL A 36 -0.94 2.62 7.17
C VAL A 36 -0.29 1.62 8.11
N LYS A 37 -0.92 0.45 8.33
CA LYS A 37 -0.31 -0.60 9.15
C LYS A 37 0.98 -1.13 8.52
N LEU A 38 0.99 -1.32 7.20
CA LEU A 38 2.21 -1.71 6.48
C LEU A 38 3.30 -0.64 6.63
N ALA A 39 2.95 0.64 6.53
CA ALA A 39 3.89 1.73 6.70
C ALA A 39 4.54 1.74 8.09
N HIS A 40 3.75 1.60 9.16
CA HIS A 40 4.28 1.47 10.51
C HIS A 40 5.20 0.26 10.66
N LEU A 41 4.80 -0.90 10.13
CA LEU A 41 5.61 -2.11 10.17
C LEU A 41 6.97 -1.94 9.45
N LEU A 42 7.00 -1.21 8.33
CA LEU A 42 8.23 -0.92 7.59
C LEU A 42 9.15 0.05 8.34
N VAL A 43 8.59 1.02 9.07
CA VAL A 43 9.35 1.92 9.93
C VAL A 43 9.97 1.14 11.10
N GLU A 44 9.18 0.28 11.75
CA GLU A 44 9.63 -0.57 12.86
C GLU A 44 10.72 -1.56 12.43
N ARG A 45 10.58 -2.18 11.24
CA ARG A 45 11.52 -3.18 10.71
C ARG A 45 12.68 -2.58 9.91
N GLY A 46 12.79 -1.25 9.86
CA GLY A 46 13.88 -0.57 9.16
C GLY A 46 15.26 -0.93 9.73
N ARG A 47 16.33 -0.80 8.91
CA ARG A 47 17.70 -1.20 9.30
C ARG A 47 18.14 -0.62 10.66
N ALA A 48 18.75 -1.47 11.47
CA ALA A 48 19.23 -1.20 12.84
C ALA A 48 20.24 -0.03 12.98
N ILE A 49 20.81 0.46 11.89
CA ILE A 49 21.78 1.58 11.90
C ILE A 49 21.12 2.89 12.37
N ASP A 50 19.80 3.00 12.26
CA ASP A 50 19.07 4.14 12.79
C ASP A 50 17.98 3.66 13.76
N SER A 51 18.27 3.85 15.05
CA SER A 51 17.43 3.43 16.17
C SER A 51 16.22 4.34 16.39
N MET A 52 16.13 5.50 15.74
CA MET A 52 15.04 6.45 15.93
C MET A 52 14.46 6.87 14.58
N ARG A 53 13.40 6.19 14.16
CA ARG A 53 12.68 6.46 12.92
C ARG A 53 11.25 6.88 13.21
N GLU A 54 10.76 7.86 12.48
CA GLU A 54 9.38 8.33 12.59
C GLU A 54 8.74 8.31 11.20
N LEU A 55 7.51 7.79 11.12
CA LEU A 55 6.72 7.84 9.90
C LEU A 55 6.25 9.29 9.67
N SER A 56 6.77 9.94 8.63
CA SER A 56 6.41 11.33 8.32
C SER A 56 5.28 11.46 7.31
N ALA A 57 5.13 10.48 6.40
CA ALA A 57 4.08 10.49 5.38
C ALA A 57 3.83 9.09 4.80
N VAL A 58 2.60 8.84 4.38
CA VAL A 58 2.20 7.68 3.57
C VAL A 58 1.45 8.19 2.35
N SER A 59 1.99 7.93 1.16
CA SER A 59 1.38 8.32 -0.11
C SER A 59 1.01 7.06 -0.90
N VAL A 60 -0.28 6.90 -1.15
CA VAL A 60 -0.82 5.73 -1.86
C VAL A 60 -1.19 6.13 -3.28
N PHE A 61 -0.49 5.56 -4.25
CA PHE A 61 -0.71 5.79 -5.67
C PHE A 61 -1.53 4.64 -6.21
N ARG A 62 -2.70 4.96 -6.74
CA ARG A 62 -3.54 4.03 -7.50
C ARG A 62 -3.50 4.47 -8.96
N GLY A 63 -3.38 3.52 -9.88
CA GLY A 63 -3.54 3.79 -11.30
C GLY A 63 -4.91 4.43 -11.58
N VAL A 64 -5.02 5.16 -12.69
CA VAL A 64 -6.29 5.72 -13.14
C VAL A 64 -7.28 4.56 -13.34
N PRO A 65 -8.49 4.62 -12.76
CA PRO A 65 -9.47 3.58 -12.99
C PRO A 65 -9.71 3.40 -14.49
N SER A 66 -9.75 2.16 -14.96
CA SER A 66 -10.13 1.87 -16.35
C SER A 66 -11.51 2.46 -16.61
N LYS A 67 -11.77 2.98 -17.82
CA LYS A 67 -13.06 3.59 -18.22
C LYS A 67 -14.30 2.76 -17.84
N LYS A 68 -14.17 1.43 -17.76
CA LYS A 68 -15.24 0.50 -17.36
C LYS A 68 -15.68 0.61 -15.88
N HIS A 69 -14.86 1.21 -15.01
CA HIS A 69 -15.07 1.27 -13.57
C HIS A 69 -15.09 2.71 -13.02
N ALA A 70 -15.03 3.72 -13.89
CA ALA A 70 -15.20 5.13 -13.55
C ALA A 70 -15.91 5.87 -14.70
N PRO A 71 -17.23 6.12 -14.60
CA PRO A 71 -17.99 6.86 -15.62
C PRO A 71 -17.79 8.39 -15.54
N VAL A 72 -16.95 8.90 -14.63
CA VAL A 72 -16.69 10.34 -14.53
C VAL A 72 -15.50 10.69 -15.42
N GLY A 73 -15.82 11.32 -16.54
CA GLY A 73 -14.85 11.88 -17.48
C GLY A 73 -13.97 12.92 -16.79
N PHE A 74 -12.71 12.96 -17.20
CA PHE A 74 -11.85 14.10 -16.89
C PHE A 74 -12.37 15.33 -17.67
N ALA A 75 -12.30 16.49 -17.01
CA ALA A 75 -12.61 17.81 -17.56
C ALA A 75 -11.77 18.14 -18.81
#